data_AF-A0AAF0S688-F1
#
_entry.id   AF-A0AAF0S688-F1
#
_cell.length_a   1.000
_cell.length_b   1.000
_cell.length_c   1.000
_cell.angle_alpha   90.00
_cell.angle_beta   90.00
_cell.angle_gamma   90.00
#
_symmetry.space_group_name_H-M   'P 1'
#
loop_
_entity.id
_entity.type
_entity.pdbx_description
1 polymer ?
#
loop_
_entity_poly.entity_id
_entity_poly.type
_entity_poly.pdbx_seq_one_letter_code
_entity_poly.pdbx_strand_id
1 'polypeptide(L)'
;MSNDFDPNAGLFGEPEPEKSPEEILNEYSFGKNPNRAVAIETLFGKRLMDETMADDKLPVEGKMSFVFKATVHGVLDMIMESLQPEYREEVATSLDSFIGLNLVNQRFGVDLVNTVMEELSKIEPQAGESDDMFEKRLMDMEEAWWNIPQPLLNGRNPNDAIREEMNKYGLNQ
;
A
#
# COMPACT_ATOMS: atom_id res chain seq x y z
N MET A 1 -37.03 43.31 -16.76
CA MET A 1 -35.81 43.63 -17.53
C MET A 1 -34.90 42.41 -17.43
N SER A 2 -34.26 42.10 -18.55
CA SER A 2 -33.67 40.84 -19.01
C SER A 2 -33.15 39.83 -17.97
N ASN A 3 -33.79 38.65 -17.98
CA ASN A 3 -33.11 37.37 -17.79
C ASN A 3 -32.18 37.16 -19.01
N ASP A 4 -30.92 37.55 -18.90
CA ASP A 4 -29.88 37.13 -19.84
C ASP A 4 -29.38 35.74 -19.45
N PHE A 5 -30.28 34.75 -19.50
CA PHE A 5 -29.87 33.35 -19.56
C PHE A 5 -29.45 33.08 -21.00
N ASP A 6 -28.14 33.07 -21.25
CA ASP A 6 -27.58 32.62 -22.51
C ASP A 6 -28.03 31.17 -22.76
N PRO A 7 -28.84 30.91 -23.81
CA PRO A 7 -29.32 29.56 -24.13
C PRO A 7 -28.18 28.61 -24.53
N ASN A 8 -26.96 29.12 -24.67
CA ASN A 8 -25.76 28.34 -24.96
C ASN A 8 -24.89 28.05 -23.72
N ALA A 9 -25.30 28.44 -22.51
CA ALA A 9 -24.53 28.21 -21.28
C ALA A 9 -24.30 26.71 -20.96
N GLY A 10 -25.07 25.79 -21.58
CA GLY A 10 -24.89 24.34 -21.48
C GLY A 10 -24.47 23.64 -22.79
N LEU A 11 -24.04 24.40 -23.81
CA LEU A 11 -23.64 23.84 -25.12
C LEU A 11 -22.18 23.34 -25.16
N PHE A 12 -21.36 23.81 -24.23
CA PHE A 12 -20.08 23.22 -23.90
C PHE A 12 -20.33 22.45 -22.60
N GLY A 13 -19.99 21.16 -22.57
CA GLY A 13 -20.30 20.27 -21.44
C GLY A 13 -19.96 20.94 -20.11
N GLU A 14 -20.73 20.60 -19.06
CA GLU A 14 -20.46 21.09 -17.71
C GLU A 14 -18.94 21.04 -17.47
N PRO A 15 -18.32 22.13 -16.99
CA PRO A 15 -16.89 22.11 -16.73
C PRO A 15 -16.60 20.88 -15.88
N GLU A 16 -15.70 20.01 -16.37
CA GLU A 16 -15.34 18.82 -15.61
C GLU A 16 -15.06 19.26 -14.17
N PRO A 17 -15.68 18.61 -13.16
CA PRO A 17 -15.52 19.04 -11.79
C PRO A 17 -14.02 19.16 -11.51
N GLU A 18 -13.58 20.34 -11.06
CA GLU A 18 -12.18 20.58 -10.73
C GLU A 18 -11.77 19.51 -9.72
N LYS A 19 -10.86 18.63 -10.13
CA LYS A 19 -10.34 17.58 -9.27
C LYS A 19 -9.64 18.24 -8.09
N SER A 20 -9.92 17.75 -6.90
CA SER A 20 -9.20 18.14 -5.69
C SER A 20 -7.70 17.82 -5.83
N PRO A 21 -6.81 18.51 -5.11
CA PRO A 21 -5.38 18.18 -5.10
C PRO A 21 -5.10 16.71 -4.75
N GLU A 22 -5.92 16.11 -3.88
CA GLU A 22 -5.83 14.71 -3.49
C GLU A 22 -6.20 13.76 -4.64
N GLU A 23 -7.29 14.04 -5.36
CA GLU A 23 -7.68 13.26 -6.55
C GLU A 23 -6.61 13.34 -7.65
N ILE A 24 -6.04 14.52 -7.87
CA ILE A 24 -4.95 14.72 -8.84
C ILE A 24 -3.72 13.89 -8.43
N LEU A 25 -3.34 13.93 -7.14
CA LEU A 25 -2.21 13.17 -6.63
C LEU A 25 -2.44 11.66 -6.75
N ASN A 26 -3.64 11.17 -6.44
CA ASN A 26 -4.01 9.76 -6.56
C ASN A 26 -3.97 9.27 -8.01
N GLU A 27 -4.50 10.06 -8.94
CA GLU A 27 -4.43 9.73 -10.37
C GLU A 27 -2.98 9.69 -10.88
N TYR A 28 -2.16 10.65 -10.46
CA TYR A 28 -0.74 10.65 -10.80
C TYR A 28 0.00 9.44 -10.22
N SER A 29 -0.27 9.12 -8.96
CA SER A 29 0.41 8.06 -8.20
C SER A 29 0.01 6.67 -8.68
N PHE A 30 -1.29 6.42 -8.89
CA PHE A 30 -1.82 5.07 -9.16
C PHE A 30 -2.44 4.93 -10.55
N GLY A 31 -3.04 5.98 -11.11
CA GLY A 31 -3.79 5.93 -12.36
C GLY A 31 -2.94 5.50 -13.57
N LYS A 32 -1.63 5.74 -13.54
CA LYS A 32 -0.69 5.33 -14.60
C LYS A 32 -0.16 3.91 -14.44
N ASN A 33 -0.48 3.19 -13.36
CA ASN A 33 0.05 1.84 -13.09
C ASN A 33 -0.20 0.83 -14.22
N PRO A 34 -1.39 0.79 -14.89
CA PRO A 34 -1.59 -0.09 -16.03
C PRO A 34 -0.60 0.17 -17.16
N ASN A 35 -0.33 1.44 -17.48
CA ASN A 35 0.64 1.82 -18.51
C ASN A 35 2.07 1.53 -18.08
N ARG A 36 2.41 1.75 -16.79
CA ARG A 36 3.72 1.38 -16.22
C ARG A 36 3.96 -0.12 -16.32
N ALA A 37 2.95 -0.95 -16.05
CA ALA A 37 3.06 -2.41 -16.16
C ALA A 37 3.37 -2.85 -17.60
N VAL A 38 2.68 -2.30 -18.60
CA VAL A 38 2.96 -2.57 -20.03
C VAL A 38 4.36 -2.10 -20.43
N ALA A 39 4.80 -0.94 -19.94
CA ALA A 39 6.14 -0.44 -20.21
C ALA A 39 7.24 -1.35 -19.60
N ILE A 40 7.04 -1.85 -18.38
CA ILE A 40 7.93 -2.79 -17.70
C ILE A 40 7.98 -4.14 -18.45
N GLU A 41 6.83 -4.66 -18.87
CA GLU A 41 6.76 -5.88 -19.69
C GLU A 41 7.54 -5.72 -21.00
N THR A 42 7.42 -4.56 -21.65
CA THR A 42 8.16 -4.23 -22.87
C THR A 42 9.67 -4.11 -22.62
N LEU A 43 10.06 -3.52 -21.49
CA LEU A 43 11.45 -3.29 -21.13
C LEU A 43 12.23 -4.59 -20.93
N PHE A 44 11.65 -5.57 -20.21
CA PHE A 44 12.35 -6.83 -19.94
C PHE A 44 11.46 -8.07 -19.82
N GLY A 45 10.14 -7.94 -19.66
CA GLY A 45 9.23 -9.06 -19.38
C GLY A 45 9.21 -10.12 -20.48
N LYS A 46 9.04 -9.72 -21.75
CA LYS A 46 9.00 -10.67 -22.87
C LYS A 46 10.30 -11.47 -23.00
N ARG A 47 11.43 -10.78 -22.95
CA ARG A 47 12.76 -11.41 -23.03
C ARG A 47 12.98 -12.38 -21.86
N LEU A 48 12.65 -11.95 -20.64
CA LEU A 48 12.78 -12.79 -19.44
C LEU A 48 11.95 -14.07 -19.55
N MET A 49 10.71 -13.99 -20.05
CA MET A 49 9.88 -15.16 -20.27
C MET A 49 10.47 -16.09 -21.32
N ASP A 50 10.85 -15.57 -22.49
CA ASP A 50 11.39 -16.38 -23.58
C ASP A 50 12.68 -17.10 -23.14
N GLU A 51 13.60 -16.39 -22.48
CA GLU A 51 14.87 -16.94 -21.97
C GLU A 51 14.62 -18.00 -20.89
N THR A 52 13.72 -17.75 -19.94
CA THR A 52 13.40 -18.70 -18.86
C THR A 52 12.72 -19.96 -19.41
N MET A 53 11.84 -19.80 -20.39
CA MET A 53 11.12 -20.93 -20.99
C MET A 53 12.03 -21.80 -21.85
N ALA A 54 13.00 -21.20 -22.55
CA ALA A 54 14.00 -21.90 -23.34
C ALA A 54 15.11 -22.57 -22.49
N ASP A 55 15.23 -22.25 -21.20
CA ASP A 55 16.27 -22.83 -20.34
C ASP A 55 15.90 -24.25 -19.87
N ASP A 56 16.52 -25.27 -20.46
CA ASP A 56 16.33 -26.68 -20.10
C ASP A 56 16.90 -27.06 -18.73
N LYS A 57 17.69 -26.18 -18.10
CA LYS A 57 18.25 -26.42 -16.75
C LYS A 57 17.26 -26.09 -15.64
N LEU A 58 16.22 -25.30 -15.94
CA LEU A 58 15.20 -24.94 -14.96
C LEU A 58 14.09 -25.98 -14.92
N PRO A 59 13.71 -26.49 -13.74
CA PRO A 59 12.54 -27.36 -13.61
C PRO A 59 11.28 -26.65 -14.13
N VAL A 60 10.48 -27.35 -14.94
CA VAL A 60 9.25 -26.79 -15.55
C VAL A 60 8.33 -26.18 -14.50
N GLU A 61 8.17 -26.84 -13.35
CA GLU A 61 7.34 -26.38 -12.23
C GLU A 61 7.87 -25.08 -11.58
N GLY A 62 9.18 -24.81 -11.70
CA GLY A 62 9.82 -23.64 -11.11
C GLY A 62 9.93 -22.43 -12.03
N LYS A 63 9.81 -22.61 -13.36
CA LYS A 63 10.03 -21.54 -14.35
C LYS A 63 9.16 -20.31 -14.11
N MET A 64 7.86 -20.48 -13.92
CA MET A 64 6.96 -19.35 -13.66
C MET A 64 7.23 -18.67 -12.31
N SER A 65 7.58 -19.46 -11.27
CA SER A 65 7.98 -18.89 -9.98
C SER A 65 9.25 -18.06 -10.11
N PHE A 66 10.21 -18.51 -10.92
CA PHE A 66 11.42 -17.76 -11.23
C PHE A 66 11.11 -16.45 -11.97
N VAL A 67 10.31 -16.49 -13.04
CA VAL A 67 9.88 -15.27 -13.77
C VAL A 67 9.25 -14.27 -12.82
N PHE A 68 8.33 -14.72 -11.96
CA PHE A 68 7.69 -13.84 -10.98
C PHE A 68 8.71 -13.20 -10.04
N LYS A 69 9.59 -14.00 -9.42
CA LYS A 69 10.60 -13.49 -8.47
C LYS A 69 11.57 -12.51 -9.14
N ALA A 70 12.07 -12.83 -10.32
CA ALA A 70 12.97 -11.97 -11.08
C ALA A 70 12.28 -10.65 -11.49
N THR A 71 11.01 -10.71 -11.86
CA THR A 71 10.21 -9.52 -12.19
C THR A 71 9.99 -8.63 -10.97
N VAL A 72 9.56 -9.22 -9.84
CA VAL A 72 9.36 -8.48 -8.58
C VAL A 72 10.67 -7.86 -8.12
N HIS A 73 11.78 -8.61 -8.14
CA HIS A 73 13.10 -8.10 -7.81
C HIS A 73 13.49 -6.88 -8.66
N GLY A 74 13.36 -6.98 -9.98
CA GLY A 74 13.66 -5.85 -10.88
C GLY A 74 12.78 -4.62 -10.62
N VAL A 75 11.51 -4.81 -10.28
CA VAL A 75 10.63 -3.68 -9.90
C VAL A 75 11.06 -3.04 -8.58
N LEU A 76 11.44 -3.85 -7.59
CA LEU A 76 11.95 -3.34 -6.30
C LEU A 76 13.26 -2.56 -6.50
N ASP A 77 14.17 -3.06 -7.32
CA ASP A 77 15.40 -2.35 -7.69
C ASP A 77 15.08 -1.01 -8.34
N MET A 78 14.17 -0.98 -9.33
CA MET A 78 13.75 0.25 -10.00
C MET A 78 13.16 1.27 -9.03
N ILE A 79 12.37 0.84 -8.05
CA ILE A 79 11.83 1.72 -7.01
C ILE A 79 12.98 2.33 -6.21
N MET A 80 13.90 1.52 -5.69
CA MET A 80 15.01 2.01 -4.86
C MET A 80 16.00 2.89 -5.63
N GLU A 81 16.29 2.56 -6.89
CA GLU A 81 17.16 3.35 -7.77
C GLU A 81 16.53 4.69 -8.18
N SER A 82 15.20 4.77 -8.23
CA SER A 82 14.49 6.02 -8.51
C SER A 82 14.50 7.03 -7.35
N LEU A 83 14.87 6.57 -6.15
CA LEU A 83 14.94 7.38 -4.94
C LEU A 83 16.34 7.96 -4.72
N GLN A 84 16.38 9.15 -4.12
CA GLN A 84 17.63 9.71 -3.58
C GLN A 84 18.13 8.81 -2.43
N PRO A 85 19.45 8.65 -2.24
CA PRO A 85 20.01 7.72 -1.25
C PRO A 85 19.46 7.90 0.16
N GLU A 86 19.22 9.14 0.60
CA GLU A 86 18.68 9.44 1.93
C GLU A 86 17.28 8.87 2.22
N TYR A 87 16.47 8.58 1.19
CA TYR A 87 15.12 8.03 1.38
C TYR A 87 15.05 6.50 1.26
N ARG A 88 16.12 5.83 0.81
CA ARG A 88 16.07 4.40 0.50
C ARG A 88 15.84 3.54 1.73
N GLU A 89 16.47 3.89 2.85
CA GLU A 89 16.33 3.14 4.12
C GLU A 89 14.90 3.22 4.66
N GLU A 90 14.32 4.43 4.68
CA GLU A 90 12.95 4.66 5.15
C GLU A 90 11.93 3.92 4.27
N VAL A 91 12.08 4.01 2.93
CA VAL A 91 11.18 3.31 2.01
C VAL A 91 11.34 1.79 2.08
N ALA A 92 12.57 1.27 2.24
CA ALA A 92 12.80 -0.16 2.43
C ALA A 92 12.14 -0.67 3.72
N THR A 93 12.33 0.04 4.84
CA THR A 93 11.70 -0.30 6.13
C THR A 93 10.17 -0.27 6.04
N SER A 94 9.63 0.73 5.35
CA SER A 94 8.19 0.86 5.14
C SER A 94 7.62 -0.27 4.27
N LEU A 95 8.33 -0.63 3.20
CA LEU A 95 7.96 -1.73 2.32
C LEU A 95 7.97 -3.06 3.07
N ASP A 96 9.02 -3.36 3.84
CA ASP A 96 9.16 -4.59 4.60
C ASP A 96 8.04 -4.72 5.65
N SER A 97 7.78 -3.64 6.38
CA SER A 97 6.68 -3.57 7.37
C SER A 97 5.32 -3.78 6.71
N PHE A 98 5.09 -3.18 5.53
CA PHE A 98 3.86 -3.34 4.77
C PHE A 98 3.68 -4.78 4.26
N ILE A 99 4.76 -5.42 3.79
CA ILE A 99 4.74 -6.84 3.42
C ILE A 99 4.39 -7.71 4.64
N GLY A 100 5.05 -7.47 5.78
CA GLY A 100 4.79 -8.19 7.03
C GLY A 100 3.34 -8.07 7.49
N LEU A 101 2.79 -6.86 7.48
CA LEU A 101 1.37 -6.59 7.77
C LEU A 101 0.43 -7.39 6.85
N ASN A 102 0.67 -7.38 5.55
CA ASN A 102 -0.17 -8.11 4.59
C ASN A 102 -0.06 -9.63 4.74
N LEU A 103 1.12 -10.16 5.07
CA LEU A 103 1.31 -11.58 5.37
C LEU A 103 0.51 -12.00 6.62
N VAL A 104 0.49 -11.16 7.67
CA VAL A 104 -0.35 -11.40 8.86
C VAL A 104 -1.83 -11.34 8.50
N ASN A 105 -2.27 -10.30 7.80
CA ASN A 105 -3.65 -10.17 7.33
C ASN A 105 -4.10 -11.42 6.54
N GLN A 106 -3.27 -11.88 5.61
CA GLN A 106 -3.53 -13.11 4.84
C GLN A 106 -3.59 -14.35 5.72
N ARG A 107 -2.63 -14.51 6.66
CA ARG A 107 -2.54 -15.69 7.54
C ARG A 107 -3.76 -15.82 8.46
N PHE A 108 -4.26 -14.71 9.00
CA PHE A 108 -5.36 -14.70 9.95
C PHE A 108 -6.72 -14.39 9.31
N GLY A 109 -6.76 -13.98 8.04
CA GLY A 109 -7.99 -13.61 7.34
C GLY A 109 -8.60 -12.33 7.90
N VAL A 110 -7.76 -11.35 8.24
CA VAL A 110 -8.14 -10.10 8.91
C VAL A 110 -7.63 -8.89 8.13
N ASP A 111 -8.13 -7.71 8.48
CA ASP A 111 -7.57 -6.43 8.06
C ASP A 111 -7.24 -5.60 9.30
N LEU A 112 -5.98 -5.66 9.74
CA LEU A 112 -5.55 -5.02 10.98
C LEU A 112 -5.71 -3.48 10.96
N VAL A 113 -5.48 -2.84 9.81
CA VAL A 113 -5.55 -1.37 9.70
C VAL A 113 -7.00 -0.92 9.79
N ASN A 114 -7.89 -1.54 9.02
CA ASN A 114 -9.32 -1.21 9.12
C ASN A 114 -9.87 -1.55 10.51
N THR A 115 -9.42 -2.65 11.12
CA THR A 115 -9.84 -3.01 12.48
C THR A 115 -9.46 -1.94 13.51
N VAL A 116 -8.20 -1.47 13.52
CA VAL A 116 -7.80 -0.44 14.50
C VAL A 116 -8.53 0.88 14.25
N MET A 117 -8.75 1.26 12.98
CA MET A 117 -9.53 2.45 12.64
C MET A 117 -10.98 2.34 13.11
N GLU A 118 -11.62 1.19 12.92
CA GLU A 118 -12.98 0.93 13.39
C GLU A 118 -13.05 0.99 14.92
N GLU A 119 -12.08 0.44 15.65
CA GLU A 119 -12.05 0.50 17.11
C GLU A 119 -11.86 1.92 17.63
N LEU A 120 -10.94 2.70 17.03
CA LEU A 120 -10.71 4.09 17.41
C LEU A 120 -11.92 4.98 17.11
N SER A 121 -12.65 4.72 16.03
CA SER A 121 -13.85 5.50 15.66
C SER A 121 -14.99 5.42 16.69
N LYS A 122 -14.99 4.40 17.56
CA LYS A 122 -15.99 4.22 18.62
C LYS A 122 -15.72 5.05 19.87
N ILE A 123 -14.57 5.71 19.94
CA ILE A 123 -14.13 6.45 21.11
C ILE A 123 -14.65 7.89 21.05
N GLU A 124 -15.49 8.25 22.00
CA GLU A 124 -16.02 9.62 22.11
C GLU A 124 -15.12 10.51 22.99
N PRO A 125 -15.10 11.84 22.75
CA PRO A 125 -14.48 12.80 23.65
C PRO A 125 -15.12 12.77 25.05
N GLN A 126 -14.31 12.93 26.09
CA GLN A 126 -14.81 13.02 27.46
C GLN A 126 -15.32 14.42 27.79
N ALA A 127 -16.23 14.53 28.75
CA ALA A 127 -16.76 15.82 29.18
C ALA A 127 -15.65 16.72 29.75
N GLY A 128 -15.40 17.86 29.10
CA GLY A 128 -14.35 18.81 29.47
C GLY A 128 -12.96 18.48 28.93
N GLU A 129 -12.83 17.46 28.08
CA GLU A 129 -11.60 17.16 27.33
C GLU A 129 -11.44 18.18 26.19
N SER A 130 -10.22 18.68 25.99
CA SER A 130 -9.87 19.49 24.82
C SER A 130 -9.53 18.60 23.63
N ASP A 131 -9.64 19.14 22.41
CA ASP A 131 -9.32 18.42 21.17
C ASP A 131 -7.89 17.84 21.21
N ASP A 132 -6.89 18.61 21.61
CA ASP A 132 -5.50 18.13 21.75
C ASP A 132 -5.35 16.93 22.70
N MET A 133 -6.16 16.89 23.78
CA MET A 133 -6.12 15.80 24.77
C MET A 133 -6.81 14.56 24.22
N PHE A 134 -7.90 14.77 23.47
CA PHE A 134 -8.61 13.70 22.79
C PHE A 134 -7.74 13.05 21.71
N GLU A 135 -7.10 13.85 20.84
CA GLU A 135 -6.18 13.36 19.81
C GLU A 135 -5.01 12.58 20.43
N LYS A 136 -4.41 13.12 21.50
CA LYS A 136 -3.35 12.41 22.21
C LYS A 136 -3.81 11.07 22.75
N ARG A 137 -5.00 11.01 23.35
CA ARG A 137 -5.57 9.77 23.87
C ARG A 137 -5.83 8.75 22.75
N LEU A 138 -6.29 9.19 21.58
CA LEU A 138 -6.45 8.30 20.43
C LEU A 138 -5.11 7.72 19.96
N MET A 139 -4.06 8.55 19.86
CA MET A 139 -2.72 8.08 19.51
C MET A 139 -2.17 7.07 20.53
N ASP A 140 -2.31 7.35 21.83
CA ASP A 140 -1.87 6.43 22.90
C ASP A 140 -2.64 5.09 22.84
N MET A 141 -3.94 5.13 22.51
CA MET A 141 -4.77 3.94 22.34
C MET A 141 -4.38 3.13 21.09
N GLU A 142 -4.07 3.80 19.98
CA GLU A 142 -3.57 3.17 18.77
C GLU A 142 -2.24 2.45 19.04
N GLU A 143 -1.26 3.16 19.62
CA GLU A 143 0.05 2.58 19.96
C GLU A 143 -0.10 1.37 20.88
N ALA A 144 -0.97 1.45 21.89
CA ALA A 144 -1.26 0.32 22.76
C ALA A 144 -1.86 -0.86 21.99
N TRP A 145 -2.81 -0.61 21.07
CA TRP A 145 -3.51 -1.64 20.31
C TRP A 145 -2.55 -2.54 19.52
N TRP A 146 -1.50 -1.96 18.93
CA TRP A 146 -0.47 -2.69 18.18
C TRP A 146 0.43 -3.58 19.05
N ASN A 147 0.48 -3.32 20.36
CA ASN A 147 1.38 -3.98 21.30
C ASN A 147 0.68 -4.90 22.31
N ILE A 148 -0.65 -4.91 22.37
CA ILE A 148 -1.42 -5.82 23.23
C ILE A 148 -1.95 -7.05 22.48
N PRO A 149 -2.13 -8.19 23.17
CA PRO A 149 -2.79 -9.37 22.61
C PRO A 149 -4.15 -9.07 21.98
N GLN A 150 -4.33 -9.48 20.72
CA GLN A 150 -5.58 -9.31 19.98
C GLN A 150 -6.30 -10.65 19.82
N PRO A 151 -7.62 -10.74 20.10
CA PRO A 151 -8.40 -11.96 19.91
C PRO A 151 -8.33 -12.49 18.47
N LEU A 152 -8.37 -11.58 17.49
CA LEU A 152 -8.29 -11.89 16.06
C LEU A 152 -6.93 -12.47 15.62
N LEU A 153 -5.90 -12.36 16.47
CA LEU A 153 -4.58 -12.96 16.27
C LEU A 153 -4.33 -14.13 17.24
N ASN A 154 -5.38 -14.76 17.77
CA ASN A 154 -5.30 -15.85 18.75
C ASN A 154 -4.49 -15.48 20.00
N GLY A 155 -4.61 -14.23 20.46
CA GLY A 155 -3.91 -13.74 21.65
C GLY A 155 -2.46 -13.30 21.41
N ARG A 156 -2.03 -13.16 20.16
CA ARG A 156 -0.77 -12.49 19.80
C ARG A 156 -1.01 -10.98 19.66
N ASN A 157 0.00 -10.17 19.95
CA ASN A 157 -0.07 -8.76 19.55
C ASN A 157 0.30 -8.59 18.06
N PRO A 158 -0.25 -7.57 17.38
CA PRO A 158 0.03 -7.29 15.98
C PRO A 158 1.52 -7.14 15.65
N ASN A 159 2.27 -6.34 16.42
CA ASN A 159 3.67 -6.06 16.14
C ASN A 159 4.53 -7.33 16.15
N ASP A 160 4.34 -8.20 17.13
CA ASP A 160 5.05 -9.47 17.23
C ASP A 160 4.63 -10.43 16.11
N ALA A 161 3.34 -10.47 15.76
CA ALA A 161 2.88 -11.26 14.62
C ALA A 161 3.55 -10.81 13.31
N ILE A 162 3.66 -9.49 13.09
CA ILE A 162 4.33 -8.91 11.92
C ILE A 162 5.81 -9.28 11.91
N ARG A 163 6.53 -9.05 13.02
CA ARG A 163 7.95 -9.42 13.16
C ARG A 163 8.18 -10.91 12.92
N GLU A 164 7.33 -11.77 13.47
CA GLU A 164 7.40 -13.22 13.26
C GLU A 164 7.24 -13.60 11.78
N GLU A 165 6.32 -12.97 11.04
CA GLU A 165 6.18 -13.22 9.60
C GLU A 165 7.39 -12.71 8.83
N MET A 166 7.85 -11.48 9.08
CA MET A 166 9.03 -10.90 8.42
C MET A 166 10.29 -11.74 8.64
N ASN A 167 10.49 -12.27 9.85
CA ASN A 167 11.63 -13.12 10.20
C ASN A 167 11.76 -14.35 9.29
N LYS A 168 10.65 -14.93 8.82
CA LYS A 168 10.68 -16.11 7.92
C LYS A 168 11.32 -15.83 6.57
N TYR A 169 11.34 -14.55 6.18
CA TYR A 169 11.86 -14.09 4.89
C TYR A 169 13.16 -13.28 5.02
N GLY A 170 13.67 -13.10 6.25
CA GLY A 170 14.87 -12.30 6.50
C GLY A 170 14.65 -10.79 6.37
N LEU A 171 13.41 -10.31 6.54
CA LEU A 171 13.02 -8.89 6.41
C LEU A 171 13.00 -8.14 7.75
N ASN A 172 13.31 -8.81 8.87
CA ASN A 172 13.35 -8.18 10.18
C ASN A 172 14.80 -7.77 10.47
N GLN A 173 15.07 -6.46 10.47
CA GLN A 173 16.37 -5.88 10.85
C GLN A 173 16.41 -5.53 12.34
#